data_AF-A0A3L8P4D0-F1
#
_entry.id   AF-A0A3L8P4D0-F1
#
_cell.length_a   1.000
_cell.length_b   1.000
_cell.length_c   1.000
_cell.angle_alpha   90.00
_cell.angle_beta   90.00
_cell.angle_gamma   90.00
#
_symmetry.space_group_name_H-M   'P 1'
#
loop_
_entity.id
_entity.type
_entity.pdbx_description
1 polymer ?
#
loop_
_entity_poly.entity_id
_entity_poly.type
_entity_poly.pdbx_seq_one_letter_code
_entity_poly.pdbx_strand_id
1 'polypeptide(L)'
;MAVPVPLHGVGGAKDLPIPAALAITAGAAALAVSFLVLALAWRVSRFDGSARGRPVAAPLARFVDSLGLRWTLRGLGLAFAAYLAWPTAVGPDVVTNPIFGTFYVLLWVGIVPASLLLGPAFRLVSPVRTLHALVSRARGVRPDQGLARYPAWLGYWPAALGLLAFVWQELANEDGTLLVSVQVWLILYVVITFVGAVVFGDVWLARADPFEVYSTLVGRLAVIGRRADGVLVWRSPLAGLAATPRGPGLVAVLAVLFGSTAFDSYKDNLHWAGFVDSLSVSPELTNSVALVVFCGVIAATFSLAAMATGRGTTVSTERGPRRALPGLLVHSLVPIVVGYMTAHYLSYFVEQGQVTLIQLSDPMVDGSNLLGTGGLTVDYWLSQHPSFLADVKVLAIVVGHITGAVAAHDRVLRLLPPRSRIVGQLPMLVLMVAYTYAGLWLLFSS
;
A
#
# COMPACT_ATOMS: atom_id res chain seq x y z
N MET A 1 -5.56 27.30 28.92
CA MET A 1 -5.46 25.91 28.43
C MET A 1 -5.80 25.93 26.96
N ALA A 2 -4.79 25.84 26.10
CA ALA A 2 -4.98 25.78 24.66
C ALA A 2 -5.58 24.41 24.32
N VAL A 3 -6.76 24.39 23.72
CA VAL A 3 -7.34 23.17 23.14
C VAL A 3 -6.43 22.79 21.97
N PRO A 4 -5.82 21.59 21.95
CA PRO A 4 -5.09 21.15 20.78
C PRO A 4 -6.10 20.98 19.65
N VAL A 5 -6.02 21.85 18.64
CA VAL A 5 -6.73 21.63 17.38
C VAL A 5 -6.02 20.46 16.69
N PRO A 6 -6.70 19.34 16.40
CA PRO A 6 -6.10 18.27 15.62
C PRO A 6 -5.70 18.84 14.25
N LEU A 7 -4.41 18.92 13.96
CA LEU A 7 -3.87 19.37 12.67
C LEU A 7 -4.20 18.40 11.51
N HIS A 8 -5.00 17.36 11.76
CA HIS A 8 -5.50 16.41 10.74
C HIS A 8 -6.97 16.70 10.34
N GLY A 9 -7.56 17.80 10.84
CA GLY A 9 -8.90 18.22 10.49
C GLY A 9 -8.96 19.17 9.28
N VAL A 10 -8.57 18.72 8.09
CA VAL A 10 -9.04 19.32 6.83
C VAL A 10 -9.58 18.19 5.95
N GLY A 11 -10.91 18.03 5.96
CA GLY A 11 -11.62 17.07 5.09
C GLY A 11 -12.13 15.77 5.74
N GLY A 12 -12.51 15.79 7.02
CA GLY A 12 -13.14 14.66 7.70
C GLY A 12 -14.38 14.13 6.96
N ALA A 13 -14.54 12.81 6.91
CA ALA A 13 -15.54 12.16 6.08
C ALA A 13 -16.96 12.13 6.70
N LYS A 14 -17.12 12.70 7.90
CA LYS A 14 -18.40 12.93 8.57
C LYS A 14 -19.38 13.85 7.81
N ASP A 15 -18.90 14.67 6.86
CA ASP A 15 -19.73 15.63 6.10
C ASP A 15 -19.92 15.27 4.61
N LEU A 16 -19.66 14.01 4.21
CA LEU A 16 -19.91 13.61 2.82
C LEU A 16 -21.43 13.71 2.52
N PRO A 17 -21.84 14.44 1.46
CA PRO A 17 -23.24 14.71 1.15
C PRO A 17 -23.92 13.52 0.47
N ILE A 18 -23.63 12.30 0.93
CA ILE A 18 -24.24 11.05 0.48
C ILE A 18 -24.81 10.35 1.72
N PRO A 19 -26.10 9.95 1.71
CA PRO A 19 -26.66 9.19 2.82
C PRO A 19 -25.88 7.88 3.01
N ALA A 20 -25.22 7.72 4.16
CA ALA A 20 -24.34 6.57 4.44
C ALA A 20 -25.05 5.22 4.22
N ALA A 21 -26.32 5.11 4.65
CA ALA A 21 -27.12 3.91 4.44
C ALA A 21 -27.27 3.55 2.96
N LEU A 22 -27.47 4.53 2.07
CA LEU A 22 -27.55 4.30 0.63
C LEU A 22 -26.21 3.86 0.06
N ALA A 23 -25.12 4.54 0.41
CA ALA A 23 -23.79 4.19 -0.09
C ALA A 23 -23.37 2.77 0.34
N ILE A 24 -23.55 2.43 1.62
CA ILE A 24 -23.20 1.12 2.18
C ILE A 24 -24.03 0.01 1.54
N THR A 25 -25.35 0.19 1.45
CA THR A 25 -26.25 -0.83 0.86
C THR A 25 -26.02 -0.99 -0.65
N ALA A 26 -25.86 0.12 -1.39
CA ALA A 26 -25.58 0.10 -2.81
C ALA A 26 -24.21 -0.53 -3.12
N GLY A 27 -23.17 -0.21 -2.35
CA GLY A 27 -21.84 -0.82 -2.50
C GLY A 27 -21.83 -2.32 -2.25
N ALA A 28 -22.49 -2.77 -1.17
CA ALA A 28 -22.65 -4.20 -0.89
C ALA A 28 -23.46 -4.92 -1.98
N ALA A 29 -24.56 -4.31 -2.44
CA ALA A 29 -25.38 -4.84 -3.53
C ALA A 29 -24.59 -4.91 -4.85
N ALA A 30 -23.84 -3.86 -5.21
CA ALA A 30 -23.01 -3.83 -6.41
C ALA A 30 -21.98 -4.96 -6.42
N LEU A 31 -21.37 -5.26 -5.26
CA LEU A 31 -20.44 -6.38 -5.15
C LEU A 31 -21.13 -7.74 -5.31
N ALA A 32 -22.29 -7.93 -4.66
CA ALA A 32 -23.07 -9.16 -4.76
C ALA A 32 -23.55 -9.42 -6.21
N VAL A 33 -24.07 -8.40 -6.87
CA VAL A 33 -24.50 -8.45 -8.29
C VAL A 33 -23.30 -8.70 -9.20
N SER A 34 -22.17 -8.02 -8.98
CA SER A 34 -20.94 -8.24 -9.75
C SER A 34 -20.46 -9.68 -9.64
N PHE A 35 -20.54 -10.27 -8.43
CA PHE A 35 -20.18 -11.68 -8.24
C PHE A 35 -21.15 -12.63 -8.98
N LEU A 36 -22.45 -12.36 -8.96
CA LEU A 36 -23.42 -13.14 -9.72
C LEU A 36 -23.10 -13.10 -11.23
N VAL A 37 -22.81 -11.91 -11.76
CA VAL A 37 -22.39 -11.73 -13.15
C VAL A 37 -21.10 -12.53 -13.45
N LEU A 38 -20.10 -12.47 -12.57
CA LEU A 38 -18.85 -13.23 -12.73
C LEU A 38 -19.09 -14.73 -12.72
N ALA A 39 -19.87 -15.24 -11.76
CA ALA A 39 -20.18 -16.66 -11.65
C ALA A 39 -20.91 -17.18 -12.90
N LEU A 40 -21.74 -16.35 -13.54
CA LEU A 40 -22.48 -16.73 -14.73
C LEU A 40 -21.68 -16.56 -16.03
N ALA A 41 -20.96 -15.45 -16.19
CA ALA A 41 -20.33 -15.04 -17.45
C ALA A 41 -18.82 -15.40 -17.54
N TRP A 42 -18.13 -15.54 -16.41
CA TRP A 42 -16.69 -15.79 -16.35
C TRP A 42 -16.40 -17.22 -15.87
N ARG A 43 -16.74 -18.22 -16.70
CA ARG A 43 -16.62 -19.64 -16.29
C ARG A 43 -15.23 -20.25 -16.47
N VAL A 44 -14.34 -19.57 -17.20
CA VAL A 44 -12.98 -20.03 -17.55
C VAL A 44 -11.98 -18.97 -17.12
N SER A 45 -10.88 -19.38 -16.49
CA SER A 45 -9.81 -18.44 -16.11
C SER A 45 -9.18 -17.82 -17.35
N ARG A 46 -9.03 -16.49 -17.32
CA ARG A 46 -8.51 -15.65 -18.41
C ARG A 46 -7.12 -15.08 -18.12
N PHE A 47 -6.53 -15.28 -16.94
CA PHE A 47 -5.25 -14.65 -16.62
C PHE A 47 -4.22 -15.63 -16.06
N ASP A 48 -3.39 -16.25 -16.90
CA ASP A 48 -2.16 -16.93 -16.47
C ASP A 48 -1.05 -15.91 -16.26
N GLY A 49 -0.69 -15.69 -15.00
CA GLY A 49 0.12 -14.56 -14.51
C GLY A 49 1.58 -14.50 -14.97
N SER A 50 1.91 -14.79 -16.23
CA SER A 50 3.31 -14.69 -16.70
C SER A 50 3.47 -14.46 -18.20
N ALA A 51 2.53 -14.91 -19.04
CA ALA A 51 2.73 -14.95 -20.50
C ALA A 51 1.97 -13.87 -21.29
N ARG A 52 0.92 -13.27 -20.71
CA ARG A 52 0.02 -12.35 -21.45
C ARG A 52 0.50 -10.91 -21.44
N GLY A 53 0.30 -10.25 -22.57
CA GLY A 53 0.58 -8.83 -22.79
C GLY A 53 1.04 -8.58 -24.22
N ARG A 54 0.72 -7.39 -24.76
CA ARG A 54 1.20 -6.97 -26.09
C ARG A 54 2.53 -6.23 -25.89
N PRO A 55 3.63 -6.61 -26.55
CA PRO A 55 4.88 -5.87 -26.48
C PRO A 55 4.65 -4.38 -26.75
N VAL A 56 5.25 -3.52 -25.93
CA VAL A 56 5.24 -2.10 -26.22
C VAL A 56 6.14 -1.81 -27.43
N ALA A 57 5.96 -0.66 -28.07
CA ALA A 57 6.79 -0.28 -29.21
C ALA A 57 8.28 -0.26 -28.84
N ALA A 58 9.14 -0.78 -29.72
CA ALA A 58 10.58 -0.91 -29.48
C ALA A 58 11.28 0.39 -29.03
N PRO A 59 10.94 1.59 -29.54
CA PRO A 59 11.52 2.85 -29.05
C PRO A 59 11.21 3.09 -27.56
N LEU A 60 9.96 2.89 -27.15
CA LEU A 60 9.55 3.04 -25.76
C LEU A 60 10.21 2.00 -24.85
N ALA A 61 10.27 0.73 -25.31
CA ALA A 61 10.98 -0.32 -24.58
C ALA A 61 12.46 0.04 -24.36
N ARG A 62 13.17 0.47 -25.42
CA ARG A 62 14.57 0.89 -25.33
C ARG A 62 14.78 2.09 -24.41
N PHE A 63 13.87 3.07 -24.43
CA PHE A 63 13.93 4.22 -23.54
C PHE A 63 13.79 3.80 -22.07
N VAL A 64 12.76 3.01 -21.76
CA VAL A 64 12.51 2.49 -20.40
C VAL A 64 13.63 1.57 -19.92
N ASP A 65 14.25 0.82 -20.82
CA ASP A 65 15.40 -0.05 -20.53
C ASP A 65 16.75 0.65 -20.56
N SER A 66 16.79 1.94 -20.92
CA SER A 66 18.05 2.67 -21.02
C SER A 66 18.74 2.75 -19.66
N LEU A 67 20.05 2.53 -19.66
CA LEU A 67 20.90 2.73 -18.48
C LEU A 67 20.84 4.19 -18.01
N GLY A 68 20.73 5.12 -18.96
CA GLY A 68 20.56 6.56 -18.69
C GLY A 68 19.36 6.81 -17.79
N LEU A 69 18.14 6.45 -18.22
CA LEU A 69 16.93 6.65 -17.42
C LEU A 69 17.04 5.99 -16.04
N ARG A 70 17.52 4.75 -15.98
CA ARG A 70 17.67 4.02 -14.71
C ARG A 70 18.62 4.71 -13.73
N TRP A 71 19.77 5.20 -14.21
CA TRP A 71 20.72 5.91 -13.36
C TRP A 71 20.29 7.35 -13.06
N THR A 72 19.58 8.01 -13.96
CA THR A 72 18.95 9.31 -13.68
C THR A 72 17.94 9.20 -12.55
N LEU A 73 17.00 8.24 -12.60
CA LEU A 73 16.01 8.05 -11.53
C LEU A 73 16.64 7.68 -10.18
N ARG A 74 17.66 6.82 -10.20
CA ARG A 74 18.45 6.49 -9.00
C ARG A 74 19.19 7.71 -8.44
N GLY A 75 19.82 8.50 -9.31
CA GLY A 75 20.52 9.71 -8.94
C GLY A 75 19.58 10.76 -8.34
N LEU A 76 18.41 10.97 -8.97
CA LEU A 76 17.37 11.86 -8.44
C LEU A 76 16.86 11.40 -7.07
N GLY A 77 16.58 10.10 -6.91
CA GLY A 77 16.14 9.54 -5.63
C GLY A 77 17.19 9.69 -4.52
N LEU A 78 18.46 9.42 -4.83
CA LEU A 78 19.56 9.61 -3.88
C LEU A 78 19.80 11.08 -3.55
N ALA A 79 19.74 11.97 -4.55
CA ALA A 79 19.89 13.41 -4.36
C ALA A 79 18.75 13.98 -3.51
N PHE A 80 17.50 13.54 -3.75
CA PHE A 80 16.35 13.94 -2.95
C PHE A 80 16.44 13.43 -1.51
N ALA A 81 16.92 12.21 -1.29
CA ALA A 81 17.18 11.69 0.05
C ALA A 81 18.29 12.47 0.78
N ALA A 82 19.37 12.82 0.08
CA ALA A 82 20.43 13.67 0.63
C ALA A 82 19.95 15.09 0.94
N TYR A 83 19.10 15.64 0.06
CA TYR A 83 18.44 16.92 0.27
C TYR A 83 17.61 16.93 1.55
N LEU A 84 16.79 15.90 1.78
CA LEU A 84 15.98 15.77 2.98
C LEU A 84 16.77 15.41 4.24
N ALA A 85 17.88 14.70 4.10
CA ALA A 85 18.75 14.38 5.23
C ALA A 85 19.27 15.66 5.92
N TRP A 86 19.43 16.76 5.19
CA TRP A 86 19.86 18.04 5.74
C TRP A 86 18.87 18.64 6.77
N PRO A 87 17.63 19.02 6.43
CA PRO A 87 16.67 19.53 7.40
C PRO A 87 16.23 18.48 8.41
N THR A 88 16.37 17.19 8.07
CA THR A 88 16.15 16.12 9.03
C THR A 88 17.22 16.11 10.11
N ALA A 89 18.51 16.32 9.78
CA ALA A 89 19.61 16.20 10.73
C ALA A 89 19.84 17.45 11.58
N VAL A 90 19.67 18.64 11.00
CA VAL A 90 20.00 19.92 11.65
C VAL A 90 18.89 20.98 11.53
N GLY A 91 17.77 20.63 10.91
CA GLY A 91 16.63 21.54 10.77
C GLY A 91 15.85 21.71 12.08
N PRO A 92 14.94 22.69 12.12
CA PRO A 92 14.12 22.96 13.30
C PRO A 92 13.11 21.83 13.53
N ASP A 93 12.86 21.52 14.81
CA ASP A 93 11.81 20.60 15.25
C ASP A 93 10.46 21.33 15.29
N VAL A 94 9.90 21.55 14.10
CA VAL A 94 8.61 22.20 13.87
C VAL A 94 7.83 21.42 12.82
N VAL A 95 6.52 21.39 12.96
CA VAL A 95 5.61 20.65 12.06
C VAL A 95 5.70 21.09 10.58
N THR A 96 6.22 22.29 10.32
CA THR A 96 6.44 22.81 8.96
C THR A 96 7.75 22.33 8.32
N ASN A 97 8.60 21.60 9.04
CA ASN A 97 9.77 20.95 8.48
C ASN A 97 9.31 19.96 7.38
N PRO A 98 9.82 20.06 6.14
CA PRO A 98 9.29 19.28 5.01
C PRO A 98 9.49 17.77 5.15
N ILE A 99 10.31 17.31 6.10
CA ILE A 99 10.48 15.88 6.32
C ILE A 99 9.17 15.21 6.72
N PHE A 100 8.32 15.85 7.55
CA PHE A 100 7.06 15.25 8.00
C PHE A 100 6.11 15.00 6.83
N GLY A 101 5.88 16.04 6.01
CA GLY A 101 5.06 15.91 4.81
C GLY A 101 5.66 14.92 3.82
N THR A 102 6.98 14.91 3.64
CA THR A 102 7.60 13.96 2.72
C THR A 102 7.48 12.51 3.22
N PHE A 103 7.66 12.29 4.52
CA PHE A 103 7.66 10.98 5.15
C PHE A 103 6.24 10.39 5.23
N TYR A 104 5.25 11.15 5.70
CA TYR A 104 3.88 10.65 5.88
C TYR A 104 2.99 10.84 4.64
N VAL A 105 3.25 11.82 3.77
CA VAL A 105 2.38 12.11 2.61
C VAL A 105 3.00 11.58 1.32
N LEU A 106 4.17 12.11 0.94
CA LEU A 106 4.75 11.83 -0.38
C LEU A 106 5.26 10.40 -0.48
N LEU A 107 5.90 9.89 0.57
CA LEU A 107 6.41 8.53 0.61
C LEU A 107 5.28 7.51 0.78
N TRP A 108 4.45 7.64 1.82
CA TRP A 108 3.41 6.66 2.09
C TRP A 108 2.28 6.67 1.04
N VAL A 109 1.64 7.82 0.86
CA VAL A 109 0.47 7.92 -0.03
C VAL A 109 0.91 8.06 -1.48
N GLY A 110 1.95 8.86 -1.75
CA GLY A 110 2.44 9.10 -3.11
C GLY A 110 2.99 7.86 -3.82
N ILE A 111 3.43 6.82 -3.09
CA ILE A 111 3.78 5.53 -3.68
C ILE A 111 2.62 4.94 -4.48
N VAL A 112 1.37 5.10 -4.03
CA VAL A 112 0.20 4.48 -4.68
C VAL A 112 0.00 4.98 -6.12
N PRO A 113 -0.26 6.28 -6.37
CA PRO A 113 -0.44 6.77 -7.73
C PRO A 113 0.83 6.60 -8.57
N ALA A 114 2.02 6.84 -8.00
CA ALA A 114 3.28 6.63 -8.71
C ALA A 114 3.42 5.19 -9.19
N SER A 115 3.05 4.21 -8.35
CA SER A 115 3.13 2.79 -8.71
C SER A 115 2.05 2.33 -9.69
N LEU A 116 0.84 2.88 -9.60
CA LEU A 116 -0.22 2.60 -10.57
C LEU A 116 0.18 3.06 -11.98
N LEU A 117 0.90 4.17 -12.08
CA LEU A 117 1.35 4.75 -13.34
C LEU A 117 2.64 4.11 -13.87
N LEU A 118 3.64 3.91 -13.00
CA LEU A 118 5.02 3.59 -13.39
C LEU A 118 5.43 2.14 -13.04
N GLY A 119 4.59 1.38 -12.35
CA GLY A 119 4.91 0.04 -11.85
C GLY A 119 5.61 0.09 -10.48
N PRO A 120 6.75 -0.60 -10.25
CA PRO A 120 7.45 -0.54 -8.97
C PRO A 120 8.26 0.78 -8.84
N ALA A 121 7.57 1.91 -8.71
CA ALA A 121 8.17 3.26 -8.73
C ALA A 121 9.27 3.45 -7.66
N PHE A 122 9.03 3.03 -6.42
CA PHE A 122 9.99 3.20 -5.32
C PHE A 122 11.30 2.46 -5.59
N ARG A 123 11.24 1.29 -6.25
CA ARG A 123 12.43 0.53 -6.65
C ARG A 123 13.39 1.35 -7.54
N LEU A 124 12.85 2.28 -8.33
CA LEU A 124 13.62 3.10 -9.28
C LEU A 124 14.33 4.26 -8.58
N VAL A 125 13.75 4.78 -7.49
CA VAL A 125 14.24 5.96 -6.76
C VAL A 125 14.78 5.64 -5.36
N SER A 126 14.75 4.37 -4.94
CA SER A 126 15.19 3.97 -3.60
C SER A 126 16.65 4.39 -3.34
N PRO A 127 16.89 5.24 -2.31
CA PRO A 127 18.23 5.72 -2.01
C PRO A 127 19.12 4.58 -1.51
N VAL A 128 18.58 3.67 -0.70
CA VAL A 128 19.32 2.53 -0.15
C VAL A 128 19.71 1.55 -1.25
N ARG A 129 18.79 1.24 -2.18
CA ARG A 129 19.09 0.39 -3.35
C ARG A 129 20.18 1.01 -4.23
N THR A 130 20.17 2.34 -4.36
CA THR A 130 21.17 3.08 -5.11
C THR A 130 22.53 3.05 -4.41
N LEU A 131 22.59 3.34 -3.12
CA LEU A 131 23.79 3.25 -2.30
C LEU A 131 24.39 1.85 -2.33
N HIS A 132 23.56 0.81 -2.16
CA HIS A 132 23.99 -0.58 -2.25
C HIS A 132 24.63 -0.86 -3.62
N ALA A 133 23.97 -0.49 -4.72
CA ALA A 133 24.51 -0.69 -6.06
C ALA A 133 25.83 0.05 -6.30
N LEU A 134 25.99 1.26 -5.77
CA LEU A 134 27.25 2.03 -5.85
C LEU A 134 28.38 1.35 -5.07
N VAL A 135 28.10 0.88 -3.85
CA VAL A 135 29.08 0.18 -3.02
C VAL A 135 29.48 -1.16 -3.63
N SER A 136 28.52 -1.95 -4.13
CA SER A 136 28.81 -3.20 -4.84
C SER A 136 29.67 -2.95 -6.08
N ARG A 137 29.35 -1.91 -6.86
CA ARG A 137 30.13 -1.52 -8.04
C ARG A 137 31.55 -1.10 -7.68
N ALA A 138 31.73 -0.30 -6.62
CA ALA A 138 33.05 0.13 -6.14
C ALA A 138 33.90 -1.05 -5.66
N ARG A 139 33.27 -2.09 -5.11
CA ARG A 139 33.94 -3.32 -4.67
C ARG A 139 34.11 -4.38 -5.77
N GLY A 140 33.60 -4.14 -6.98
CA GLY A 140 33.62 -5.12 -8.07
C GLY A 140 32.74 -6.36 -7.84
N VAL A 141 31.78 -6.29 -6.91
CA VAL A 141 30.85 -7.38 -6.58
C VAL A 141 29.50 -7.13 -7.26
N ARG A 142 28.82 -8.20 -7.68
CA ARG A 142 27.47 -8.05 -8.23
C ARG A 142 26.45 -7.78 -7.12
N PRO A 143 25.53 -6.80 -7.26
CA PRO A 143 24.53 -6.49 -6.23
C PRO A 143 23.58 -7.64 -5.87
N ASP A 144 23.44 -8.67 -6.72
CA ASP A 144 22.63 -9.85 -6.44
C ASP A 144 23.35 -10.89 -5.57
N GLN A 145 24.67 -10.74 -5.37
CA GLN A 145 25.46 -11.64 -4.54
C GLN A 145 25.60 -11.07 -3.12
N GLY A 146 24.75 -11.58 -2.21
CA GLY A 146 24.90 -11.35 -0.78
C GLY A 146 25.96 -12.26 -0.14
N LEU A 147 26.40 -11.89 1.07
CA LEU A 147 27.27 -12.71 1.93
C LEU A 147 26.61 -14.03 2.37
N ALA A 148 25.28 -14.07 2.41
CA ALA A 148 24.48 -15.22 2.82
C ALA A 148 23.25 -15.37 1.92
N ARG A 149 22.73 -16.60 1.84
CA ARG A 149 21.48 -16.88 1.11
C ARG A 149 20.28 -16.40 1.92
N TYR A 150 19.39 -15.63 1.31
CA TYR A 150 18.14 -15.20 1.94
C TYR A 150 17.27 -16.41 2.35
N PRO A 151 16.97 -16.57 3.66
CA PRO A 151 16.14 -17.67 4.14
C PRO A 151 14.74 -17.64 3.53
N ALA A 152 14.29 -18.77 2.98
CA ALA A 152 12.99 -18.86 2.31
C ALA A 152 11.79 -18.58 3.23
N TRP A 153 11.92 -18.91 4.52
CA TRP A 153 10.87 -18.73 5.52
C TRP A 153 10.65 -17.26 5.89
N LEU A 154 11.68 -16.40 5.78
CA LEU A 154 11.54 -14.96 6.01
C LEU A 154 10.58 -14.33 5.00
N GLY A 155 10.61 -14.80 3.74
CA GLY A 155 9.64 -14.36 2.73
C GLY A 155 9.54 -12.84 2.67
N TYR A 156 8.36 -12.30 2.99
CA TYR A 156 8.03 -10.87 3.08
C TYR A 156 7.79 -10.40 4.53
N TRP A 157 8.08 -11.21 5.54
CA TRP A 157 7.88 -10.82 6.95
C TRP A 157 8.65 -9.56 7.34
N PRO A 158 9.93 -9.37 6.95
CA PRO A 158 10.63 -8.12 7.27
C PRO A 158 9.93 -6.88 6.69
N ALA A 159 9.37 -6.97 5.48
CA ALA A 159 8.59 -5.87 4.90
C ALA A 159 7.28 -5.64 5.64
N ALA A 160 6.59 -6.69 6.09
CA ALA A 160 5.38 -6.55 6.92
C ALA A 160 5.70 -5.84 8.25
N LEU A 161 6.81 -6.20 8.89
CA LEU A 161 7.27 -5.55 10.13
C LEU A 161 7.71 -4.11 9.88
N GLY A 162 8.41 -3.82 8.79
CA GLY A 162 8.80 -2.46 8.43
C GLY A 162 7.59 -1.57 8.11
N LEU A 163 6.58 -2.09 7.42
CA LEU A 163 5.32 -1.39 7.19
C LEU A 163 4.56 -1.18 8.50
N LEU A 164 4.52 -2.19 9.39
CA LEU A 164 3.87 -2.08 10.69
C LEU A 164 4.58 -1.02 11.55
N ALA A 165 5.90 -0.97 11.54
CA ALA A 165 6.69 0.05 12.23
C ALA A 165 6.45 1.45 11.65
N PHE A 166 6.26 1.57 10.33
CA PHE A 166 5.90 2.84 9.71
C PHE A 166 4.53 3.34 10.18
N VAL A 167 3.50 2.50 10.06
CA VAL A 167 2.13 2.92 10.46
C VAL A 167 1.97 3.02 11.98
N TRP A 168 2.80 2.33 12.77
CA TRP A 168 2.88 2.54 14.21
C TRP A 168 3.44 3.93 14.54
N GLN A 169 4.51 4.33 13.85
CA GLN A 169 5.11 5.66 13.96
C GLN A 169 4.09 6.78 13.67
N GLU A 170 3.19 6.55 12.72
CA GLU A 170 2.15 7.50 12.33
C GLU A 170 0.93 7.48 13.26
N LEU A 171 0.43 6.29 13.61
CA LEU A 171 -0.92 6.15 14.20
C LEU A 171 -0.93 5.97 15.73
N ALA A 172 0.16 5.45 16.30
CA ALA A 172 0.23 5.04 17.70
C ALA A 172 1.28 5.81 18.50
N ASN A 173 2.43 6.15 17.91
CA ASN A 173 3.52 6.85 18.58
C ASN A 173 3.10 8.29 18.96
N GLU A 174 3.08 8.61 20.25
CA GLU A 174 2.75 9.95 20.76
C GLU A 174 3.79 10.99 20.33
N ASP A 175 5.05 10.56 20.16
CA ASP A 175 6.16 11.39 19.68
C ASP A 175 6.26 11.38 18.14
N GLY A 176 5.26 10.89 17.41
CA GLY A 176 5.28 10.74 15.95
C GLY A 176 5.48 12.04 15.17
N THR A 177 5.22 13.18 15.82
CA THR A 177 5.39 14.54 15.27
C THR A 177 6.69 15.22 15.72
N LEU A 178 7.50 14.57 16.56
CA LEU A 178 8.82 15.06 16.93
C LEU A 178 9.84 14.67 15.87
N LEU A 179 10.73 15.61 15.52
CA LEU A 179 11.75 15.40 14.51
C LEU A 179 12.69 14.25 14.87
N VAL A 180 13.07 14.14 16.15
CA VAL A 180 13.93 13.05 16.65
C VAL A 180 13.31 11.67 16.43
N SER A 181 11.99 11.57 16.50
CA SER A 181 11.26 10.31 16.31
C SER A 181 11.38 9.82 14.87
N VAL A 182 11.16 10.73 13.91
CA VAL A 182 11.31 10.46 12.47
C VAL A 182 12.78 10.21 12.10
N GLN A 183 13.73 10.95 12.69
CA GLN A 183 15.17 10.72 12.52
C GLN A 183 15.55 9.28 12.91
N VAL A 184 15.15 8.83 14.11
CA VAL A 184 15.45 7.48 14.60
C VAL A 184 14.86 6.44 13.67
N TRP A 185 13.60 6.62 13.25
CA TRP A 185 12.96 5.71 12.31
C TRP A 185 13.73 5.60 10.99
N LEU A 186 14.11 6.73 10.40
CA LEU A 186 14.84 6.78 9.12
C LEU A 186 16.24 6.17 9.24
N ILE A 187 16.96 6.42 10.33
CA ILE A 187 18.27 5.81 10.60
C ILE A 187 18.14 4.29 10.69
N LEU A 188 17.17 3.79 11.47
CA LEU A 188 16.91 2.36 11.59
C LEU A 188 16.53 1.74 10.23
N TYR A 189 15.65 2.41 9.47
CA TYR A 189 15.29 2.00 8.12
C TYR A 189 16.54 1.87 7.23
N VAL A 190 17.37 2.91 7.13
CA VAL A 190 18.58 2.89 6.28
C VAL A 190 19.55 1.81 6.72
N VAL A 191 19.82 1.68 8.02
CA VAL A 191 20.76 0.68 8.56
C VAL A 191 20.25 -0.74 8.28
N ILE A 192 19.00 -1.05 8.65
CA ILE A 192 18.43 -2.40 8.49
C ILE A 192 18.35 -2.78 7.01
N THR A 193 17.89 -1.86 6.16
CA THR A 193 17.74 -2.13 4.72
C THR A 193 19.10 -2.26 4.02
N PHE A 194 20.06 -1.39 4.34
CA PHE A 194 21.40 -1.44 3.75
C PHE A 194 22.20 -2.66 4.21
N VAL A 195 22.24 -2.94 5.52
CA VAL A 195 22.94 -4.12 6.07
C VAL A 195 22.32 -5.39 5.51
N GLY A 196 20.99 -5.50 5.48
CA GLY A 196 20.33 -6.67 4.90
C GLY A 196 20.60 -6.82 3.39
N ALA A 197 20.75 -5.73 2.65
CA ALA A 197 21.16 -5.76 1.24
C ALA A 197 22.60 -6.25 1.07
N VAL A 198 23.54 -5.84 1.94
CA VAL A 198 24.91 -6.37 1.94
C VAL A 198 24.92 -7.86 2.29
N VAL A 199 24.13 -8.29 3.28
CA VAL A 199 24.12 -9.68 3.76
C VAL A 199 23.43 -10.60 2.74
N PHE A 200 22.30 -10.22 2.17
CA PHE A 200 21.49 -11.13 1.34
C PHE A 200 21.43 -10.76 -0.14
N GLY A 201 21.96 -9.59 -0.53
CA GLY A 201 21.88 -9.04 -1.88
C GLY A 201 20.54 -8.38 -2.19
N ASP A 202 20.33 -8.06 -3.47
CA ASP A 202 19.13 -7.41 -4.02
C ASP A 202 17.79 -8.09 -3.66
N VAL A 203 17.81 -9.37 -3.27
CA VAL A 203 16.61 -10.10 -2.82
C VAL A 203 16.08 -9.56 -1.48
N TRP A 204 16.95 -9.03 -0.62
CA TRP A 204 16.52 -8.35 0.61
C TRP A 204 15.69 -7.12 0.26
N LEU A 205 16.21 -6.23 -0.58
CA LEU A 205 15.47 -5.03 -1.01
C LEU A 205 14.13 -5.40 -1.67
N ALA A 206 14.10 -6.44 -2.49
CA ALA A 206 12.87 -6.88 -3.17
C ALA A 206 11.82 -7.54 -2.25
N ARG A 207 12.16 -7.92 -1.01
CA ARG A 207 11.28 -8.69 -0.12
C ARG A 207 11.16 -8.15 1.31
N ALA A 208 12.10 -7.32 1.73
CA ALA A 208 12.25 -6.83 3.10
C ALA A 208 12.14 -5.30 3.20
N ASP A 209 12.46 -4.56 2.14
CA ASP A 209 12.22 -3.11 2.11
C ASP A 209 10.70 -2.86 2.07
N PRO A 210 10.10 -2.25 3.11
CA PRO A 210 8.66 -2.06 3.20
C PRO A 210 8.10 -1.28 2.01
N PHE A 211 8.78 -0.21 1.59
CA PHE A 211 8.32 0.68 0.54
C PHE A 211 8.52 0.09 -0.85
N GLU A 212 9.60 -0.67 -1.07
CA GLU A 212 9.78 -1.40 -2.35
C GLU A 212 8.72 -2.48 -2.52
N VAL A 213 8.43 -3.25 -1.45
CA VAL A 213 7.39 -4.28 -1.48
C VAL A 213 6.01 -3.66 -1.71
N TYR A 214 5.67 -2.60 -0.97
CA TYR A 214 4.42 -1.88 -1.15
C TYR A 214 4.26 -1.35 -2.59
N SER A 215 5.27 -0.61 -3.08
CA SER A 215 5.31 -0.08 -4.43
C SER A 215 5.24 -1.18 -5.50
N THR A 216 5.89 -2.31 -5.28
CA THR A 216 5.88 -3.45 -6.21
C THR A 216 4.51 -4.13 -6.27
N LEU A 217 3.81 -4.26 -5.14
CA LEU A 217 2.47 -4.84 -5.08
C LEU A 217 1.46 -3.95 -5.79
N VAL A 218 1.44 -2.66 -5.48
CA VAL A 218 0.57 -1.69 -6.20
C VAL A 218 0.91 -1.66 -7.69
N GLY A 219 2.21 -1.68 -8.04
CA GLY A 219 2.68 -1.70 -9.42
C GLY A 219 2.27 -2.94 -10.23
N ARG A 220 1.69 -3.98 -9.60
CA ARG A 220 1.08 -5.10 -10.33
C ARG A 220 -0.20 -4.68 -11.07
N LEU A 221 -0.87 -3.63 -10.63
CA LEU A 221 -2.04 -3.05 -11.29
C LEU A 221 -1.66 -2.12 -12.47
N ALA A 222 -0.38 -1.75 -12.61
CA ALA A 222 0.04 -0.90 -13.71
C ALA A 222 -0.21 -1.55 -15.08
N VAL A 223 -0.73 -0.73 -16.00
CA VAL A 223 -1.11 -1.12 -17.37
C VAL A 223 0.14 -1.42 -18.22
N ILE A 224 1.26 -0.79 -17.89
CA ILE A 224 2.58 -1.14 -18.44
C ILE A 224 3.33 -1.96 -17.39
N GLY A 225 3.89 -3.09 -17.81
CA GLY A 225 4.73 -3.89 -16.91
C GLY A 225 5.54 -4.93 -17.65
N ARG A 226 6.28 -5.75 -16.91
CA ARG A 226 7.10 -6.80 -17.49
C ARG A 226 6.44 -8.17 -17.36
N ARG A 227 6.58 -8.97 -18.42
CA ARG A 227 6.31 -10.41 -18.42
C ARG A 227 7.44 -11.18 -17.71
N ALA A 228 7.24 -12.48 -17.55
CA ALA A 228 8.24 -13.36 -16.93
C ALA A 228 9.56 -13.46 -17.72
N ASP A 229 9.51 -13.24 -19.04
CA ASP A 229 10.68 -13.17 -19.94
C ASP A 229 11.42 -11.82 -19.88
N GLY A 230 10.92 -10.86 -19.07
CA GLY A 230 11.52 -9.53 -18.93
C GLY A 230 11.06 -8.49 -19.96
N VAL A 231 10.27 -8.89 -20.97
CA VAL A 231 9.79 -7.99 -22.02
C VAL A 231 8.77 -7.01 -21.46
N LEU A 232 8.91 -5.73 -21.83
CA LEU A 232 7.97 -4.67 -21.49
C LEU A 232 6.70 -4.78 -22.36
N VAL A 233 5.54 -4.86 -21.71
CA VAL A 233 4.25 -5.10 -22.36
C VAL A 233 3.17 -4.15 -21.86
N TRP A 234 2.22 -3.86 -22.75
CA TRP A 234 0.86 -3.47 -22.40
C TRP A 234 0.12 -4.70 -21.86
N ARG A 235 -0.36 -4.62 -20.62
CA ARG A 235 -1.06 -5.72 -19.95
C ARG A 235 -2.31 -5.21 -19.23
N SER A 236 -3.29 -6.10 -19.08
CA SER A 236 -4.41 -5.84 -18.17
C SER A 236 -3.90 -5.80 -16.72
N PRO A 237 -4.39 -4.87 -15.87
CA PRO A 237 -4.10 -4.86 -14.44
C PRO A 237 -4.34 -6.21 -13.75
N LEU A 238 -5.42 -6.90 -14.13
CA LEU A 238 -5.76 -8.23 -13.59
C LEU A 238 -4.75 -9.31 -13.99
N ALA A 239 -4.15 -9.21 -15.18
CA ALA A 239 -3.07 -10.10 -15.60
C ALA A 239 -1.80 -9.86 -14.78
N GLY A 240 -1.48 -8.59 -14.50
CA GLY A 240 -0.37 -8.21 -13.63
C GLY A 240 -0.56 -8.66 -12.18
N LEU A 241 -1.77 -8.52 -11.62
CA LEU A 241 -2.14 -9.05 -10.31
C LEU A 241 -2.04 -10.57 -10.25
N ALA A 242 -2.52 -11.29 -11.27
CA ALA A 242 -2.41 -12.73 -11.35
C ALA A 242 -0.94 -13.22 -11.36
N ALA A 243 0.01 -12.35 -11.71
CA ALA A 243 1.45 -12.60 -11.70
C ALA A 243 2.12 -12.37 -10.33
N THR A 244 1.36 -12.01 -9.30
CA THR A 244 1.91 -11.75 -7.96
C THR A 244 2.54 -13.02 -7.39
N PRO A 245 3.83 -13.00 -7.02
CA PRO A 245 4.50 -14.16 -6.44
C PRO A 245 3.88 -14.54 -5.10
N ARG A 246 3.80 -15.85 -4.83
CA ARG A 246 3.49 -16.35 -3.50
C ARG A 246 4.74 -16.35 -2.61
N GLY A 247 4.60 -16.02 -1.34
CA GLY A 247 5.68 -16.13 -0.36
C GLY A 247 5.18 -16.00 1.08
N PRO A 248 5.90 -16.56 2.08
CA PRO A 248 5.62 -16.33 3.49
C PRO A 248 5.55 -14.83 3.80
N GLY A 249 4.71 -14.41 4.74
CA GLY A 249 4.58 -13.00 5.14
C GLY A 249 3.80 -12.10 4.17
N LEU A 250 3.49 -12.51 2.94
CA LEU A 250 2.77 -11.64 1.99
C LEU A 250 1.34 -11.31 2.44
N VAL A 251 0.66 -12.25 3.11
CA VAL A 251 -0.63 -11.99 3.75
C VAL A 251 -0.49 -10.94 4.85
N ALA A 252 0.59 -11.00 5.64
CA ALA A 252 0.84 -10.02 6.69
C ALA A 252 1.10 -8.63 6.10
N VAL A 253 1.87 -8.52 5.01
CA VAL A 253 2.07 -7.24 4.29
C VAL A 253 0.73 -6.59 3.92
N LEU A 254 -0.15 -7.34 3.24
CA LEU A 254 -1.42 -6.79 2.79
C LEU A 254 -2.42 -6.60 3.94
N ALA A 255 -2.32 -7.39 5.01
CA ALA A 255 -3.09 -7.19 6.22
C ALA A 255 -2.65 -5.96 7.02
N VAL A 256 -1.36 -5.62 7.02
CA VAL A 256 -0.85 -4.37 7.59
C VAL A 256 -1.33 -3.18 6.76
N LEU A 257 -1.13 -3.21 5.44
CA LEU A 257 -1.57 -2.13 4.55
C LEU A 257 -3.09 -1.88 4.65
N PHE A 258 -3.89 -2.93 4.77
CA PHE A 258 -5.34 -2.78 4.86
C PHE A 258 -5.81 -2.49 6.30
N GLY A 259 -5.31 -3.25 7.27
CA GLY A 259 -5.72 -3.13 8.68
C GLY A 259 -5.31 -1.82 9.33
N SER A 260 -4.15 -1.28 8.98
CA SER A 260 -3.71 0.03 9.49
C SER A 260 -4.60 1.17 9.02
N THR A 261 -4.98 1.22 7.74
CA THR A 261 -5.93 2.22 7.23
C THR A 261 -7.32 2.06 7.83
N ALA A 262 -7.75 0.82 8.07
CA ALA A 262 -9.00 0.58 8.79
C ALA A 262 -8.93 1.08 10.25
N PHE A 263 -7.79 0.90 10.91
CA PHE A 263 -7.56 1.43 12.26
C PHE A 263 -7.50 2.95 12.26
N ASP A 264 -6.77 3.57 11.33
CA ASP A 264 -6.69 5.03 11.18
C ASP A 264 -8.08 5.66 11.06
N SER A 265 -8.92 5.11 10.17
CA SER A 265 -10.31 5.55 10.01
C SER A 265 -11.16 5.37 11.26
N TYR A 266 -10.91 4.31 12.04
CA TYR A 266 -11.66 4.02 13.25
C TYR A 266 -11.21 4.89 14.43
N LYS A 267 -9.91 5.19 14.52
CA LYS A 267 -9.26 5.99 15.55
C LYS A 267 -9.83 7.41 15.62
N ASP A 268 -10.23 7.97 14.48
CA ASP A 268 -10.82 9.32 14.37
C ASP A 268 -12.29 9.41 14.85
N ASN A 269 -12.86 8.30 15.32
CA ASN A 269 -14.20 8.28 15.90
C ASN A 269 -14.18 8.75 17.37
N LEU A 270 -15.11 9.63 17.75
CA LEU A 270 -15.29 10.11 19.13
C LEU A 270 -15.49 8.96 20.14
N HIS A 271 -16.10 7.85 19.71
CA HIS A 271 -16.25 6.67 20.55
C HIS A 271 -14.90 6.03 20.90
N TRP A 272 -13.94 6.04 19.97
CA TRP A 272 -12.60 5.52 20.24
C TRP A 272 -11.84 6.43 21.21
N ALA A 273 -11.88 7.75 20.98
CA ALA A 273 -11.27 8.73 21.87
C ALA A 273 -11.79 8.57 23.32
N GLY A 274 -13.12 8.51 23.49
CA GLY A 274 -13.72 8.29 24.81
C GLY A 274 -13.38 6.93 25.44
N PHE A 275 -13.21 5.88 24.63
CA PHE A 275 -12.75 4.58 25.12
C PHE A 275 -11.30 4.64 25.61
N VAL A 276 -10.39 5.23 24.84
CA VAL A 276 -8.99 5.40 25.24
C VAL A 276 -8.89 6.21 26.53
N ASP A 277 -9.62 7.33 26.62
CA ASP A 277 -9.64 8.18 27.83
C ASP A 277 -10.24 7.48 29.06
N SER A 278 -11.11 6.49 28.86
CA SER A 278 -11.71 5.70 29.95
C SER A 278 -10.75 4.64 30.54
N LEU A 279 -9.69 4.30 29.82
CA LEU A 279 -8.71 3.32 30.26
C LEU A 279 -7.63 3.99 31.12
N SER A 280 -7.20 3.32 32.18
CA SER A 280 -6.04 3.74 32.99
C SER A 280 -4.69 3.31 32.38
N VAL A 281 -4.64 3.17 31.05
CA VAL A 281 -3.48 2.71 30.28
C VAL A 281 -3.07 3.80 29.29
N SER A 282 -1.79 3.89 28.91
CA SER A 282 -1.35 4.95 27.98
C SER A 282 -2.07 4.87 26.62
N PRO A 283 -2.42 6.03 26.03
CA PRO A 283 -2.98 6.09 24.68
C PRO A 283 -2.09 5.42 23.64
N GLU A 284 -0.77 5.63 23.71
CA GLU A 284 0.22 4.96 22.87
C GLU A 284 0.07 3.43 22.89
N LEU A 285 0.04 2.81 24.09
CA LEU A 285 -0.08 1.36 24.22
C LEU A 285 -1.43 0.86 23.71
N THR A 286 -2.51 1.59 24.02
CA THR A 286 -3.87 1.24 23.58
C THR A 286 -3.97 1.27 22.06
N ASN A 287 -3.46 2.33 21.41
CA ASN A 287 -3.42 2.46 19.96
C ASN A 287 -2.48 1.44 19.32
N SER A 288 -1.35 1.12 19.95
CA SER A 288 -0.41 0.09 19.49
C SER A 288 -1.07 -1.30 19.45
N VAL A 289 -1.78 -1.67 20.51
CA VAL A 289 -2.51 -2.94 20.58
C VAL A 289 -3.64 -2.95 19.55
N ALA A 290 -4.42 -1.87 19.46
CA ALA A 290 -5.50 -1.75 18.50
C ALA A 290 -5.01 -1.91 17.05
N LEU A 291 -3.93 -1.23 16.67
CA LEU A 291 -3.30 -1.35 15.35
C LEU A 291 -2.95 -2.81 15.03
N VAL A 292 -2.29 -3.52 15.94
CA VAL A 292 -1.94 -4.93 15.76
C VAL A 292 -3.20 -5.81 15.67
N VAL A 293 -4.23 -5.53 16.48
CA VAL A 293 -5.51 -6.24 16.44
C VAL A 293 -6.20 -6.07 15.09
N PHE A 294 -6.31 -4.85 14.57
CA PHE A 294 -6.91 -4.59 13.26
C PHE A 294 -6.17 -5.33 12.13
N CYS A 295 -4.84 -5.24 12.10
CA CYS A 295 -4.02 -5.99 11.14
C CYS A 295 -4.23 -7.51 11.30
N GLY A 296 -4.29 -8.00 12.54
CA GLY A 296 -4.52 -9.41 12.89
C GLY A 296 -5.90 -9.91 12.45
N VAL A 297 -6.95 -9.10 12.63
CA VAL A 297 -8.32 -9.42 12.20
C VAL A 297 -8.37 -9.57 10.69
N ILE A 298 -7.78 -8.65 9.92
CA ILE A 298 -7.71 -8.78 8.46
C ILE A 298 -6.93 -10.04 8.05
N ALA A 299 -5.77 -10.30 8.65
CA ALA A 299 -4.97 -11.48 8.35
C ALA A 299 -5.74 -12.78 8.65
N ALA A 300 -6.41 -12.84 9.80
CA ALA A 300 -7.14 -14.01 10.27
C ALA A 300 -8.39 -14.27 9.44
N THR A 301 -9.27 -13.27 9.29
CA THR A 301 -10.53 -13.41 8.54
C THR A 301 -10.28 -13.72 7.07
N PHE A 302 -9.30 -13.06 6.43
CA PHE A 302 -8.86 -13.40 5.08
C PHE A 302 -8.34 -14.84 4.97
N SER A 303 -7.44 -15.24 5.88
CA SER A 303 -6.86 -16.58 5.85
C SER A 303 -7.92 -17.66 6.09
N LEU A 304 -8.86 -17.44 7.01
CA LEU A 304 -9.96 -18.34 7.30
C LEU A 304 -10.91 -18.49 6.10
N ALA A 305 -11.31 -17.38 5.46
CA ALA A 305 -12.15 -17.42 4.26
C ALA A 305 -11.44 -18.11 3.08
N ALA A 306 -10.14 -17.82 2.88
CA ALA A 306 -9.33 -18.47 1.85
C ALA A 306 -9.18 -19.97 2.12
N MET A 307 -8.94 -20.40 3.36
CA MET A 307 -8.87 -21.83 3.72
C MET A 307 -10.23 -22.55 3.66
N ALA A 308 -11.32 -21.82 3.90
CA ALA A 308 -12.68 -22.31 3.76
C ALA A 308 -13.11 -22.46 2.28
N THR A 309 -12.39 -21.83 1.35
CA THR A 309 -12.64 -21.98 -0.08
C THR A 309 -12.55 -23.46 -0.48
N GLY A 310 -13.61 -23.99 -1.09
CA GLY A 310 -13.73 -25.41 -1.46
C GLY A 310 -13.88 -26.38 -0.27
N ARG A 311 -14.32 -25.96 0.91
CA ARG A 311 -14.82 -26.90 1.95
C ARG A 311 -16.06 -27.64 1.43
N GLY A 312 -16.11 -28.96 1.63
CA GLY A 312 -17.22 -29.82 1.16
C GLY A 312 -16.98 -30.59 -0.15
N THR A 313 -15.82 -30.47 -0.76
CA THR A 313 -15.41 -31.35 -1.87
C THR A 313 -14.59 -32.52 -1.36
N THR A 314 -14.96 -33.75 -1.72
CA THR A 314 -14.20 -35.00 -1.45
C THR A 314 -12.81 -35.01 -2.09
N VAL A 315 -12.57 -34.08 -2.98
CA VAL A 315 -11.28 -33.83 -3.60
C VAL A 315 -10.45 -33.02 -2.59
N SER A 316 -9.48 -33.69 -1.95
CA SER A 316 -8.28 -32.99 -1.50
C SER A 316 -7.88 -32.09 -2.67
N THR A 317 -7.72 -30.79 -2.45
CA THR A 317 -7.28 -29.91 -3.53
C THR A 317 -6.09 -30.59 -4.19
N GLU A 318 -6.21 -31.04 -5.45
CA GLU A 318 -5.21 -31.85 -6.17
C GLU A 318 -3.84 -31.15 -6.30
N ARG A 319 -3.69 -29.96 -5.67
CA ARG A 319 -2.60 -29.00 -5.76
C ARG A 319 -2.05 -28.53 -4.40
N GLY A 320 -2.38 -29.22 -3.29
CA GLY A 320 -1.70 -29.05 -2.00
C GLY A 320 -2.60 -28.72 -0.79
N PRO A 321 -2.01 -28.44 0.39
CA PRO A 321 -2.75 -28.23 1.64
C PRO A 321 -3.61 -26.95 1.62
N ARG A 322 -4.79 -26.98 2.26
CA ARG A 322 -5.68 -25.81 2.42
C ARG A 322 -4.96 -24.57 2.99
N ARG A 323 -3.96 -24.79 3.84
CA ARG A 323 -3.11 -23.74 4.44
C ARG A 323 -2.32 -22.92 3.41
N ALA A 324 -2.20 -23.39 2.17
CA ALA A 324 -1.56 -22.66 1.08
C ALA A 324 -2.51 -21.68 0.36
N LEU A 325 -3.84 -21.83 0.51
CA LEU A 325 -4.84 -21.01 -0.19
C LEU A 325 -4.74 -19.51 0.11
N PRO A 326 -4.48 -19.04 1.34
CA PRO A 326 -4.30 -17.61 1.61
C PRO A 326 -3.23 -16.99 0.72
N GLY A 327 -2.05 -17.61 0.63
CA GLY A 327 -0.96 -17.12 -0.23
C GLY A 327 -1.25 -17.21 -1.73
N LEU A 328 -2.21 -18.05 -2.15
CA LEU A 328 -2.63 -18.16 -3.55
C LEU A 328 -3.71 -17.16 -3.93
N LEU A 329 -4.44 -16.61 -2.96
CA LEU A 329 -5.54 -15.66 -3.18
C LEU A 329 -5.17 -14.23 -2.78
N VAL A 330 -4.12 -14.02 -2.00
CA VAL A 330 -3.75 -12.73 -1.40
C VAL A 330 -3.63 -11.57 -2.41
N HIS A 331 -3.31 -11.85 -3.68
CA HIS A 331 -3.28 -10.83 -4.73
C HIS A 331 -4.63 -10.11 -4.94
N SER A 332 -5.74 -10.70 -4.49
CA SER A 332 -7.05 -10.06 -4.51
C SER A 332 -7.18 -8.90 -3.52
N LEU A 333 -6.32 -8.80 -2.50
CA LEU A 333 -6.34 -7.71 -1.52
C LEU A 333 -5.67 -6.43 -2.04
N VAL A 334 -4.76 -6.54 -3.02
CA VAL A 334 -4.04 -5.39 -3.59
C VAL A 334 -4.98 -4.28 -4.11
N PRO A 335 -5.99 -4.56 -4.96
CA PRO A 335 -6.91 -3.51 -5.40
C PRO A 335 -7.80 -2.96 -4.29
N ILE A 336 -8.07 -3.74 -3.23
CA ILE A 336 -8.81 -3.27 -2.05
C ILE A 336 -7.96 -2.25 -1.29
N VAL A 337 -6.69 -2.57 -1.03
CA VAL A 337 -5.71 -1.63 -0.46
C VAL A 337 -5.65 -0.34 -1.29
N VAL A 338 -5.55 -0.42 -2.62
CA VAL A 338 -5.56 0.79 -3.47
C VAL A 338 -6.85 1.59 -3.33
N GLY A 339 -8.00 0.93 -3.33
CA GLY A 339 -9.30 1.57 -3.16
C GLY A 339 -9.42 2.29 -1.82
N TYR A 340 -9.02 1.64 -0.73
CA TYR A 340 -9.01 2.25 0.60
C TYR A 340 -8.01 3.40 0.70
N MET A 341 -6.79 3.25 0.17
CA MET A 341 -5.79 4.33 0.24
C MET A 341 -6.29 5.55 -0.50
N THR A 342 -6.93 5.34 -1.65
CA THR A 342 -7.56 6.43 -2.41
C THR A 342 -8.71 7.05 -1.62
N ALA A 343 -9.61 6.24 -1.05
CA ALA A 343 -10.77 6.75 -0.33
C ALA A 343 -10.40 7.54 0.93
N HIS A 344 -9.39 7.11 1.67
CA HIS A 344 -9.02 7.72 2.94
C HIS A 344 -7.98 8.83 2.80
N TYR A 345 -7.02 8.72 1.86
CA TYR A 345 -5.91 9.66 1.75
C TYR A 345 -5.92 10.55 0.51
N LEU A 346 -6.96 10.54 -0.34
CA LEU A 346 -6.97 11.38 -1.55
C LEU A 346 -6.85 12.88 -1.24
N SER A 347 -7.71 13.41 -0.36
CA SER A 347 -7.65 14.84 0.02
C SER A 347 -6.33 15.17 0.69
N TYR A 348 -5.89 14.30 1.62
CA TYR A 348 -4.62 14.44 2.31
C TYR A 348 -3.45 14.50 1.31
N PHE A 349 -3.40 13.59 0.33
CA PHE A 349 -2.37 13.59 -0.69
C PHE A 349 -2.37 14.85 -1.55
N VAL A 350 -3.53 15.33 -1.98
CA VAL A 350 -3.62 16.50 -2.86
C VAL A 350 -3.33 17.78 -2.09
N GLU A 351 -3.95 17.99 -0.93
CA GLU A 351 -3.85 19.25 -0.17
C GLU A 351 -2.57 19.28 0.66
N GLN A 352 -2.30 18.26 1.47
CA GLN A 352 -1.05 18.19 2.25
C GLN A 352 0.16 17.92 1.37
N GLY A 353 -0.01 17.27 0.21
CA GLY A 353 1.06 17.14 -0.78
C GLY A 353 1.47 18.49 -1.36
N GLN A 354 0.52 19.39 -1.65
CA GLN A 354 0.81 20.76 -2.05
C GLN A 354 1.54 21.53 -0.94
N VAL A 355 1.07 21.42 0.31
CA VAL A 355 1.76 22.02 1.48
C VAL A 355 3.21 21.51 1.55
N THR A 356 3.40 20.21 1.40
CA THR A 356 4.74 19.59 1.43
C THR A 356 5.63 20.11 0.29
N LEU A 357 5.08 20.27 -0.91
CA LEU A 357 5.81 20.84 -2.06
C LEU A 357 6.23 22.30 -1.83
N ILE A 358 5.43 23.08 -1.11
CA ILE A 358 5.78 24.46 -0.71
C ILE A 358 6.88 24.43 0.36
N GLN A 359 6.72 23.61 1.41
CA GLN A 359 7.70 23.45 2.49
C GLN A 359 9.04 22.91 1.99
N LEU A 360 9.04 22.09 0.93
CA LEU A 360 10.27 21.63 0.29
C LEU A 360 11.11 22.77 -0.29
N SER A 361 10.58 23.97 -0.49
CA SER A 361 11.38 25.15 -0.86
C SER A 361 12.04 25.85 0.32
N ASP A 362 11.54 25.65 1.54
CA ASP A 362 12.05 26.26 2.77
C ASP A 362 12.43 25.18 3.81
N PRO A 363 13.46 24.35 3.53
CA PRO A 363 13.77 23.19 4.36
C PRO A 363 14.21 23.55 5.78
N MET A 364 14.84 24.72 5.96
CA MET A 364 15.31 25.18 7.26
C MET A 364 14.30 26.08 7.99
N VAL A 365 13.14 26.33 7.38
CA VAL A 365 12.08 27.19 7.92
C VAL A 365 12.62 28.59 8.25
N ASP A 366 13.42 29.13 7.34
CA ASP A 366 14.12 30.43 7.46
C ASP A 366 13.66 31.45 6.40
N GLY A 367 12.62 31.10 5.64
CA GLY A 367 12.10 31.91 4.53
C GLY A 367 12.84 31.68 3.21
N SER A 368 13.68 30.64 3.12
CA SER A 368 14.33 30.25 1.87
C SER A 368 13.32 29.79 0.81
N ASN A 369 13.71 29.89 -0.47
CA ASN A 369 12.88 29.44 -1.59
C ASN A 369 13.72 28.67 -2.62
N LEU A 370 14.33 27.57 -2.17
CA LEU A 370 15.36 26.83 -2.92
C LEU A 370 14.83 26.19 -4.21
N LEU A 371 13.56 25.78 -4.23
CA LEU A 371 12.93 25.14 -5.40
C LEU A 371 11.99 26.08 -6.16
N GLY A 372 11.84 27.34 -5.71
CA GLY A 372 10.95 28.32 -6.33
C GLY A 372 9.45 28.13 -6.02
N THR A 373 9.08 27.19 -5.15
CA THR A 373 7.69 26.85 -4.82
C THR A 373 7.15 27.56 -3.58
N GLY A 374 7.99 28.29 -2.82
CA GLY A 374 7.62 28.91 -1.55
C GLY A 374 6.51 29.97 -1.64
N GLY A 375 6.30 30.55 -2.83
CA GLY A 375 5.22 31.53 -3.09
C GLY A 375 3.92 30.92 -3.60
N LEU A 376 3.83 29.59 -3.76
CA LEU A 376 2.60 28.94 -4.18
C LEU A 376 1.59 28.92 -3.03
N THR A 377 0.31 28.88 -3.38
CA THR A 377 -0.80 28.71 -2.44
C THR A 377 -1.44 27.35 -2.64
N VAL A 378 -1.91 26.75 -1.55
CA VAL A 378 -2.61 25.46 -1.60
C VAL A 378 -3.99 25.64 -2.22
N ASP A 379 -4.31 24.80 -3.20
CA ASP A 379 -5.66 24.68 -3.75
C ASP A 379 -6.46 23.62 -2.97
N TYR A 380 -7.55 24.07 -2.33
CA TYR A 380 -8.49 23.26 -1.54
C TYR A 380 -9.74 22.87 -2.35
N TRP A 381 -9.64 22.78 -3.68
CA TRP A 381 -10.76 22.44 -4.56
C TRP A 381 -11.52 21.19 -4.13
N LEU A 382 -10.83 20.12 -3.70
CA LEU A 382 -11.49 18.88 -3.25
C LEU A 382 -12.36 19.12 -2.01
N SER A 383 -11.84 19.84 -1.02
CA SER A 383 -12.60 20.22 0.18
C SER A 383 -13.78 21.14 -0.15
N GLN A 384 -13.67 21.97 -1.19
CA GLN A 384 -14.77 22.82 -1.68
C GLN A 384 -15.82 22.07 -2.51
N HIS A 385 -15.52 20.84 -2.96
CA HIS A 385 -16.42 20.00 -3.76
C HIS A 385 -16.69 18.65 -3.07
N PRO A 386 -17.34 18.66 -1.89
CA PRO A 386 -17.49 17.47 -1.05
C PRO A 386 -18.32 16.36 -1.71
N SER A 387 -19.27 16.68 -2.61
CA SER A 387 -20.01 15.67 -3.37
C SER A 387 -19.12 14.90 -4.34
N PHE A 388 -18.29 15.61 -5.11
CA PHE A 388 -17.34 14.98 -6.02
C PHE A 388 -16.35 14.10 -5.24
N LEU A 389 -15.84 14.63 -4.13
CA LEU A 389 -14.93 13.89 -3.26
C LEU A 389 -15.60 12.62 -2.73
N ALA A 390 -16.84 12.71 -2.23
CA ALA A 390 -17.61 11.56 -1.76
C ALA A 390 -17.79 10.49 -2.84
N ASP A 391 -18.19 10.89 -4.04
CA ASP A 391 -18.40 9.97 -5.17
C ASP A 391 -17.11 9.24 -5.53
N VAL A 392 -15.97 9.96 -5.60
CA VAL A 392 -14.67 9.36 -5.89
C VAL A 392 -14.25 8.39 -4.79
N LYS A 393 -14.43 8.75 -3.51
CA LYS A 393 -14.08 7.88 -2.37
C LYS A 393 -14.90 6.60 -2.37
N VAL A 394 -16.23 6.69 -2.55
CA VAL A 394 -17.13 5.53 -2.64
C VAL A 394 -16.79 4.66 -3.85
N LEU A 395 -16.58 5.28 -5.02
CA LEU A 395 -16.22 4.56 -6.24
C LEU A 395 -14.88 3.83 -6.09
N ALA A 396 -13.89 4.45 -5.46
CA ALA A 396 -12.59 3.83 -5.21
C ALA A 396 -12.72 2.55 -4.37
N ILE A 397 -13.51 2.59 -3.28
CA ILE A 397 -13.78 1.40 -2.45
C ILE A 397 -14.48 0.32 -3.28
N VAL A 398 -15.56 0.66 -3.98
CA VAL A 398 -16.36 -0.31 -4.73
C VAL A 398 -15.56 -0.93 -5.88
N VAL A 399 -14.85 -0.12 -6.68
CA VAL A 399 -14.00 -0.60 -7.78
C VAL A 399 -12.85 -1.47 -7.26
N GLY A 400 -12.23 -1.09 -6.14
CA GLY A 400 -11.20 -1.89 -5.48
C GLY A 400 -11.70 -3.28 -5.10
N HIS A 401 -12.86 -3.37 -4.46
CA HIS A 401 -13.47 -4.65 -4.07
C HIS A 401 -13.96 -5.47 -5.26
N ILE A 402 -14.60 -4.87 -6.27
CA ILE A 402 -15.00 -5.59 -7.48
C ILE A 402 -13.77 -6.16 -8.17
N THR A 403 -12.72 -5.36 -8.34
CA THR A 403 -11.46 -5.81 -8.96
C THR A 403 -10.80 -6.93 -8.15
N GLY A 404 -10.84 -6.84 -6.81
CA GLY A 404 -10.40 -7.89 -5.90
C GLY A 404 -11.20 -9.18 -6.06
N ALA A 405 -12.53 -9.07 -6.10
CA ALA A 405 -13.44 -10.20 -6.32
C ALA A 405 -13.21 -10.88 -7.67
N VAL A 406 -13.01 -10.10 -8.75
CA VAL A 406 -12.65 -10.63 -10.08
C VAL A 406 -11.33 -11.39 -10.01
N ALA A 407 -10.31 -10.82 -9.37
CA ALA A 407 -8.98 -11.42 -9.25
C ALA A 407 -8.99 -12.72 -8.42
N ALA A 408 -9.79 -12.76 -7.35
CA ALA A 408 -10.01 -13.97 -6.55
C ALA A 408 -10.78 -15.02 -7.35
N HIS A 409 -11.89 -14.64 -7.99
CA HIS A 409 -12.72 -15.52 -8.79
C HIS A 409 -11.91 -16.20 -9.90
N ASP A 410 -11.17 -15.43 -10.71
CA ASP A 410 -10.34 -15.96 -11.79
C ASP A 410 -9.30 -16.98 -11.30
N ARG A 411 -8.68 -16.70 -10.14
CA ARG A 411 -7.74 -17.65 -9.53
C ARG A 411 -8.43 -18.92 -9.08
N VAL A 412 -9.60 -18.82 -8.44
CA VAL A 412 -10.34 -19.97 -7.93
C VAL A 412 -10.83 -20.88 -9.06
N LEU A 413 -11.19 -20.36 -10.24
CA LEU A 413 -11.56 -21.19 -11.41
C LEU A 413 -10.47 -22.20 -11.80
N ARG A 414 -9.20 -21.90 -11.48
CA ARG A 414 -8.08 -22.83 -11.65
C ARG A 414 -7.88 -23.73 -10.45
N LEU A 415 -8.13 -23.24 -9.24
CA LEU A 415 -7.88 -24.00 -8.00
C LEU A 415 -8.95 -25.05 -7.72
N LEU A 416 -10.20 -24.81 -8.13
CA LEU A 416 -11.33 -25.67 -7.83
C LEU A 416 -11.89 -26.40 -9.06
N PRO A 417 -12.35 -27.66 -8.91
CA PRO A 417 -13.03 -28.39 -9.96
C PRO A 417 -14.38 -27.74 -10.33
N PRO A 418 -14.88 -27.92 -11.56
CA PRO A 418 -16.09 -27.23 -12.06
C PRO A 418 -17.31 -27.30 -11.14
N ARG A 419 -17.54 -28.46 -10.51
CA ARG A 419 -18.71 -28.71 -9.66
C ARG A 419 -18.73 -27.89 -8.37
N SER A 420 -17.60 -27.37 -7.90
CA SER A 420 -17.48 -26.63 -6.64
C SER A 420 -17.14 -25.15 -6.80
N ARG A 421 -17.04 -24.64 -8.03
CA ARG A 421 -16.64 -23.25 -8.29
C ARG A 421 -17.60 -22.22 -7.70
N ILE A 422 -18.90 -22.51 -7.66
CA ILE A 422 -19.91 -21.57 -7.15
C ILE A 422 -19.95 -21.64 -5.62
N VAL A 423 -20.30 -22.79 -5.04
CA VAL A 423 -20.43 -22.95 -3.58
C VAL A 423 -19.09 -22.78 -2.87
N GLY A 424 -17.99 -23.24 -3.47
CA GLY A 424 -16.66 -23.18 -2.88
C GLY A 424 -16.10 -21.77 -2.74
N GLN A 425 -16.68 -20.76 -3.41
CA GLN A 425 -16.24 -19.35 -3.32
C GLN A 425 -17.06 -18.53 -2.31
N LEU A 426 -18.16 -19.07 -1.78
CA LEU A 426 -19.04 -18.35 -0.85
C LEU A 426 -18.31 -17.74 0.36
N PRO A 427 -17.35 -18.43 1.02
CA PRO A 427 -16.63 -17.82 2.14
C PRO A 427 -15.87 -16.55 1.74
N MET A 428 -15.23 -16.56 0.57
CA MET A 428 -14.52 -15.39 0.05
C MET A 428 -15.48 -14.29 -0.38
N LEU A 429 -16.63 -14.63 -0.98
CA LEU A 429 -17.67 -13.66 -1.32
C LEU A 429 -18.19 -12.95 -0.07
N VAL A 430 -18.57 -13.71 0.96
CA VAL A 430 -19.09 -13.17 2.23
C VAL A 430 -18.05 -12.24 2.86
N LEU A 431 -16.78 -12.64 2.88
CA LEU A 431 -15.70 -11.79 3.38
C LEU A 431 -15.59 -10.48 2.58
N MET A 432 -15.61 -10.55 1.25
CA MET A 432 -15.47 -9.36 0.40
C MET A 432 -16.65 -8.40 0.58
N VAL A 433 -17.87 -8.92 0.75
CA VAL A 433 -19.06 -8.10 1.06
C VAL A 433 -18.93 -7.47 2.44
N ALA A 434 -18.48 -8.24 3.44
CA ALA A 434 -18.25 -7.73 4.79
C ALA A 434 -17.18 -6.64 4.82
N TYR A 435 -16.08 -6.80 4.08
CA TYR A 435 -15.04 -5.77 3.93
C TYR A 435 -15.57 -4.53 3.22
N THR A 436 -16.37 -4.68 2.16
CA THR A 436 -16.98 -3.53 1.46
C THR A 436 -17.90 -2.75 2.39
N TYR A 437 -18.76 -3.47 3.12
CA TYR A 437 -19.65 -2.88 4.11
C TYR A 437 -18.87 -2.14 5.20
N ALA A 438 -17.88 -2.81 5.80
CA ALA A 438 -17.06 -2.23 6.86
C ALA A 438 -16.25 -1.02 6.37
N GLY A 439 -15.74 -1.04 5.14
CA GLY A 439 -15.02 0.07 4.54
C GLY A 439 -15.87 1.30 4.29
N LEU A 440 -17.04 1.11 3.71
CA LEU A 440 -17.98 2.20 3.52
C LEU A 440 -18.46 2.72 4.87
N TRP A 441 -18.74 1.84 5.84
CA TRP A 441 -19.09 2.26 7.19
C TRP A 441 -17.98 3.10 7.84
N LEU A 442 -16.72 2.64 7.77
CA LEU A 442 -15.56 3.38 8.29
C LEU A 442 -15.44 4.75 7.63
N LEU A 443 -15.57 4.81 6.30
CA LEU A 443 -15.54 6.04 5.52
C LEU A 443 -16.61 7.05 5.97
N PHE A 444 -17.82 6.64 6.33
CA PHE A 444 -18.85 7.57 6.80
C PHE A 444 -18.82 7.81 8.32
N SER A 445 -18.03 7.03 9.06
CA SER A 445 -17.90 7.14 10.52
C SER A 445 -16.69 7.97 10.97
N SER A 446 -15.68 8.12 10.10
CA SER A 446 -14.42 8.82 10.32
C SER A 446 -14.55 10.33 10.19
#